data_AF-A0A8J2HGG3-F1
#
_entry.id   AF-A0A8J2HGG3-F1
#
_cell.length_a   1.000
_cell.length_b   1.000
_cell.length_c   1.000
_cell.angle_alpha   90.00
_cell.angle_beta   90.00
_cell.angle_gamma   90.00
#
_symmetry.space_group_name_H-M   'P 1'
#
loop_
_entity.id
_entity.type
_entity.pdbx_description
1 polymer ?
#
loop_
_entity_poly.entity_id
_entity_poly.type
_entity_poly.pdbx_seq_one_letter_code
_entity_poly.pdbx_strand_id
1 'polypeptide(L)'
;MERDALIAHGTSYLLRDRLFHCSDKSTATVCRKCGSLLEPVTEHIRNFGERRSRCKFCNDDKELYDIDVPYIFKYFWDSKWDHLEQKFKVGYWRSKEDAIVDNVRMCQVLSIKDVMRACITFRVTRNPAVGDKFTTRAGNKGVCSFMFPPEDLPFSESGMIPDIMFNPHGIPNRMTIALLIEILAGKSAASHGLVHDATPFRFNEKDTAIDYFGRLLELAGFDYYGEEVMYSGTEGTMFEVYI
;
A
#
# COMPACT_ATOMS: atom_id res chain seq x y z
N MET A 1 0.24 10.48 -10.84
CA MET A 1 0.62 11.84 -10.41
C MET A 1 0.58 12.02 -8.89
N GLU A 2 -0.58 11.94 -8.21
CA GLU A 2 -0.60 12.02 -6.73
C GLU A 2 0.06 10.80 -6.06
N ARG A 3 -0.20 9.59 -6.58
CA ARG A 3 0.43 8.34 -6.12
C ARG A 3 1.95 8.37 -6.31
N ASP A 4 2.42 8.88 -7.44
CA ASP A 4 3.84 8.89 -7.78
C ASP A 4 4.60 9.99 -7.04
N ALA A 5 3.95 11.12 -6.73
CA ALA A 5 4.45 12.09 -5.76
C ALA A 5 4.47 11.50 -4.33
N LEU A 6 3.48 10.69 -3.96
CA LEU A 6 3.41 9.98 -2.67
C LEU A 6 4.50 8.90 -2.50
N ILE A 7 4.92 8.27 -3.61
CA ILE A 7 5.98 7.27 -3.63
C ILE A 7 7.35 7.96 -3.74
N ALA A 8 7.48 9.00 -4.57
CA ALA A 8 8.74 9.73 -4.80
C ALA A 8 9.17 10.62 -3.62
N HIS A 9 8.23 11.27 -2.94
CA HIS A 9 8.56 12.00 -1.70
C HIS A 9 8.66 11.08 -0.48
N GLY A 10 8.36 9.79 -0.62
CA GLY A 10 8.26 8.86 0.48
C GLY A 10 6.93 9.07 1.21
N THR A 11 6.11 8.03 1.24
CA THR A 11 4.81 8.06 1.94
C THR A 11 4.99 8.44 3.40
N SER A 12 6.14 8.11 3.99
CA SER A 12 6.59 8.56 5.31
C SER A 12 6.77 10.08 5.41
N TYR A 13 7.36 10.74 4.41
CA TYR A 13 7.53 12.18 4.40
C TYR A 13 6.20 12.90 4.22
N LEU A 14 5.31 12.41 3.36
CA LEU A 14 3.98 13.01 3.18
C LEU A 14 3.06 12.76 4.39
N LEU A 15 3.15 11.59 5.01
CA LEU A 15 2.48 11.33 6.29
C LEU A 15 3.06 12.21 7.39
N ARG A 16 4.38 12.41 7.45
CA ARG A 16 5.00 13.37 8.37
C ARG A 16 4.58 14.80 8.05
N ASP A 17 4.49 15.17 6.80
CA ASP A 17 4.06 16.52 6.44
C ASP A 17 2.59 16.75 6.85
N ARG A 18 1.67 15.88 6.42
CA ARG A 18 0.24 16.02 6.70
C ARG A 18 -0.16 15.77 8.15
N LEU A 19 0.36 14.71 8.77
CA LEU A 19 -0.01 14.34 10.14
C LEU A 19 0.86 15.02 11.18
N PHE A 20 2.10 15.43 10.86
CA PHE A 20 3.05 15.91 11.86
C PHE A 20 3.42 17.39 11.70
N HIS A 21 3.65 17.90 10.48
CA HIS A 21 4.03 19.31 10.24
C HIS A 21 2.82 20.24 9.99
N CYS A 22 1.78 19.75 9.33
CA CYS A 22 0.52 20.46 9.07
C CYS A 22 -0.52 20.26 10.18
N SER A 23 -0.37 19.23 11.02
CA SER A 23 -1.12 19.10 12.27
C SER A 23 -0.34 19.77 13.40
N ASP A 24 -1.01 20.12 14.50
CA ASP A 24 -0.29 20.54 15.70
C ASP A 24 0.67 19.42 16.14
N LYS A 25 1.94 19.74 16.35
CA LYS A 25 2.89 18.79 16.92
C LYS A 25 2.70 18.73 18.44
N SER A 26 2.78 17.53 19.00
CA SER A 26 2.75 17.32 20.46
C SER A 26 4.02 16.59 20.91
N THR A 27 4.59 16.99 22.04
CA THR A 27 5.79 16.35 22.60
C THR A 27 5.37 15.14 23.45
N ALA A 28 6.04 14.01 23.25
CA ALA A 28 5.83 12.79 24.03
C ALA A 28 7.18 12.18 24.41
N THR A 29 7.32 11.79 25.68
CA THR A 29 8.56 11.20 26.17
C THR A 29 8.55 9.67 26.04
N VAL A 30 9.62 9.11 25.49
CA VAL A 30 9.74 7.69 25.11
C VAL A 30 10.94 7.05 25.79
N CYS A 31 10.76 5.82 26.28
CA CYS A 31 11.88 5.00 26.74
C CYS A 31 12.46 4.17 25.60
N ARG A 32 13.74 4.36 25.27
CA ARG A 32 14.43 3.63 24.18
C ARG A 32 14.53 2.13 24.44
N LYS A 33 14.62 1.72 25.70
CA LYS A 33 14.84 0.33 26.12
C LYS A 33 13.60 -0.57 25.98
N CYS A 34 12.40 -0.03 26.23
CA CYS A 34 11.14 -0.78 26.07
C CYS A 34 10.24 -0.25 24.93
N GLY A 35 10.63 0.83 24.26
CA GLY A 35 9.84 1.48 23.22
C GLY A 35 8.56 2.16 23.71
N SER A 36 8.35 2.26 25.03
CA SER A 36 7.14 2.86 25.59
C SER A 36 7.14 4.37 25.36
N LEU A 37 6.12 4.84 24.63
CA LEU A 37 5.75 6.26 24.47
C LEU A 37 4.93 6.82 25.65
N LEU A 38 4.56 5.96 26.59
CA LEU A 38 3.75 6.32 27.75
C LEU A 38 4.70 6.76 28.86
N GLU A 39 4.82 8.09 28.96
CA GLU A 39 5.36 8.91 30.06
C GLU A 39 6.37 8.26 31.02
N PRO A 40 7.60 8.78 31.12
CA PRO A 40 8.36 8.64 32.35
C PRO A 40 7.70 9.45 33.46
N VAL A 41 7.68 8.88 34.65
CA VAL A 41 7.19 9.57 35.83
C VAL A 41 8.20 10.62 36.20
N THR A 42 7.81 11.89 36.16
CA THR A 42 8.55 12.96 36.83
C THR A 42 8.21 12.87 38.31
N GLU A 43 9.06 12.19 39.10
CA GLU A 43 8.89 12.22 40.55
C GLU A 43 9.36 13.59 41.05
N HIS A 44 8.43 14.36 41.61
CA HIS A 44 8.76 15.56 42.36
C HIS A 44 9.28 15.14 43.74
N ILE A 45 10.60 15.05 43.89
CA ILE A 45 11.20 14.88 45.21
C ILE A 45 10.98 16.20 45.96
N ARG A 46 10.10 16.15 46.98
CA ARG A 46 9.58 17.33 47.70
C ARG A 46 10.63 18.23 48.34
N ASN A 47 11.91 17.84 48.40
CA ASN A 47 12.91 18.53 49.21
C ASN A 47 14.08 19.18 48.46
N PHE A 48 14.27 19.00 47.14
CA PHE A 48 15.49 19.55 46.48
C PHE A 48 15.34 19.99 45.01
N GLY A 49 14.14 20.34 44.53
CA GLY A 49 13.96 21.04 43.25
C GLY A 49 14.34 20.29 41.96
N GLU A 50 15.06 19.17 42.03
CA GLU A 50 15.42 18.36 40.88
C GLU A 50 14.29 17.40 40.49
N ARG A 51 13.83 17.55 39.24
CA ARG A 51 12.86 16.67 38.58
C ARG A 51 13.61 15.52 37.93
N ARG A 52 13.44 14.30 38.46
CA ARG A 52 14.03 13.10 37.85
C ARG A 52 12.94 12.28 37.20
N SER A 53 13.06 12.08 35.89
CA SER A 53 12.13 11.33 35.06
C SER A 53 12.61 9.87 34.97
N ARG A 54 11.75 8.89 35.25
CA ARG A 54 12.10 7.45 35.15
C ARG A 54 11.06 6.65 34.37
N CYS A 55 11.51 5.72 33.52
CA CYS A 55 10.65 4.76 32.84
C CYS A 55 10.10 3.74 33.85
N LYS A 56 8.77 3.61 33.99
CA LYS A 56 8.17 2.64 34.92
C LYS A 56 8.30 1.17 34.49
N PHE A 57 8.48 0.89 33.21
CA PHE A 57 8.58 -0.49 32.71
C PHE A 57 10.00 -1.05 32.93
N CYS A 58 11.01 -0.25 32.66
CA CYS A 58 12.42 -0.63 32.80
C CYS A 58 13.04 -0.21 34.14
N ASN A 59 12.35 0.62 34.92
CA ASN A 59 12.85 1.34 36.10
C ASN A 59 14.16 2.10 35.82
N ASP A 60 14.37 2.50 34.56
CA ASP A 60 15.61 3.10 34.05
C ASP A 60 15.37 4.60 33.84
N ASP A 61 16.28 5.43 34.31
CA ASP A 61 16.24 6.89 34.24
C ASP A 61 17.16 7.45 33.15
N LYS A 62 18.02 6.61 32.55
CA LYS A 62 19.06 7.05 31.59
C LYS A 62 18.64 7.01 30.13
N GLU A 63 17.62 6.23 29.78
CA GLU A 63 17.22 5.92 28.40
C GLU A 63 15.84 6.52 28.06
N LEU A 64 15.62 7.78 28.41
CA LEU A 64 14.39 8.54 28.15
C LEU A 64 14.67 9.68 27.18
N TYR A 65 13.83 9.80 26.16
CA TYR A 65 13.97 10.78 25.09
C TYR A 65 12.63 11.42 24.77
N ASP A 66 12.58 12.74 24.69
CA ASP A 66 11.41 13.44 24.16
C ASP A 66 11.42 13.34 22.64
N ILE A 67 10.33 12.85 22.08
CA ILE A 67 10.09 12.85 20.63
C ILE A 67 8.80 13.61 20.34
N ASP A 68 8.76 14.24 19.19
CA ASP A 68 7.54 14.88 18.74
C ASP A 68 6.65 13.85 18.02
N VAL A 69 5.35 13.86 18.32
CA VAL A 69 4.32 13.01 17.69
C VAL A 69 3.12 13.82 17.19
N PRO A 70 2.41 13.36 16.14
CA PRO A 70 1.17 13.97 15.66
C PRO A 70 0.09 14.12 16.73
N TYR A 71 -0.57 15.28 16.81
CA TYR A 71 -1.63 15.54 17.79
C TYR A 71 -2.80 14.53 17.72
N ILE A 72 -3.12 14.01 16.53
CA ILE A 72 -4.19 13.00 16.37
C ILE A 72 -3.94 11.73 17.20
N PHE A 73 -2.67 11.37 17.46
CA PHE A 73 -2.34 10.21 18.28
C PHE A 73 -2.69 10.39 19.76
N LYS A 74 -2.93 11.63 20.21
CA LYS A 74 -3.47 11.93 21.53
C LYS A 74 -4.90 11.40 21.71
N TYR A 75 -5.71 11.42 20.64
CA TYR A 75 -7.12 10.99 20.68
C TYR A 75 -7.32 9.49 20.46
N PHE A 76 -6.38 8.80 19.82
CA PHE A 76 -6.42 7.34 19.68
C PHE A 76 -6.34 6.60 21.03
N TRP A 77 -6.00 7.31 22.12
CA TRP A 77 -5.77 6.76 23.44
C TRP A 77 -6.91 6.99 24.44
N ASP A 78 -7.98 7.68 24.04
CA ASP A 78 -9.11 8.00 24.93
C ASP A 78 -10.21 6.93 24.83
N SER A 79 -10.18 5.97 25.76
CA SER A 79 -11.22 4.94 25.89
C SER A 79 -11.89 5.02 27.26
N LYS A 80 -13.21 5.24 27.26
CA LYS A 80 -14.09 5.34 28.43
C LYS A 80 -14.19 4.03 29.23
N TRP A 81 -14.12 4.15 30.56
CA TRP A 81 -14.59 3.16 31.54
C TRP A 81 -15.55 3.87 32.50
N ASP A 82 -16.71 3.27 32.78
CA ASP A 82 -17.68 3.81 33.75
C ASP A 82 -17.67 2.92 34.99
N HIS A 83 -17.16 3.45 36.11
CA HIS A 83 -17.01 2.73 37.37
C HIS A 83 -18.32 2.63 38.17
N LEU A 84 -19.42 3.26 37.73
CA LEU A 84 -20.60 3.49 38.57
C LEU A 84 -21.67 2.38 38.53
N GLU A 85 -21.78 1.61 37.43
CA GLU A 85 -22.93 0.70 37.25
C GLU A 85 -22.66 -0.79 37.53
N GLN A 86 -21.41 -1.21 37.79
CA GLN A 86 -21.03 -2.63 38.00
C GLN A 86 -21.65 -3.64 36.98
N LYS A 87 -21.86 -3.21 35.73
CA LYS A 87 -22.37 -4.02 34.63
C LYS A 87 -21.30 -4.22 33.56
N PHE A 88 -21.21 -5.42 33.01
CA PHE A 88 -20.34 -5.70 31.86
C PHE A 88 -20.87 -4.98 30.62
N LYS A 89 -20.05 -4.13 30.01
CA LYS A 89 -20.36 -3.49 28.73
C LYS A 89 -19.59 -4.17 27.62
N VAL A 90 -20.29 -4.92 26.78
CA VAL A 90 -19.70 -5.57 25.60
C VAL A 90 -19.58 -4.54 24.47
N GLY A 91 -18.38 -4.41 23.91
CA GLY A 91 -18.12 -3.63 22.70
C GLY A 91 -18.23 -4.53 21.47
N TYR A 92 -19.05 -4.12 20.50
CA TYR A 92 -19.20 -4.84 19.23
C TYR A 92 -18.42 -4.14 18.12
N TRP A 93 -17.91 -4.93 17.18
CA TRP A 93 -17.39 -4.43 15.90
C TRP A 93 -18.48 -3.63 15.19
N ARG A 94 -18.16 -2.39 14.80
CA ARG A 94 -19.14 -1.44 14.26
C ARG A 94 -19.17 -1.38 12.74
N SER A 95 -18.18 -1.98 12.06
CA SER A 95 -18.21 -2.01 10.60
C SER A 95 -19.27 -3.00 10.13
N LYS A 96 -19.81 -2.73 8.94
CA LYS A 96 -20.71 -3.65 8.23
C LYS A 96 -19.97 -4.80 7.56
N GLU A 97 -18.67 -4.65 7.37
CA GLU A 97 -17.83 -5.67 6.75
C GLU A 97 -17.40 -6.71 7.80
N ASP A 98 -17.54 -7.98 7.44
CA ASP A 98 -17.03 -9.08 8.24
C ASP A 98 -15.52 -8.98 8.35
N ALA A 99 -15.01 -9.24 9.55
CA ALA A 99 -13.59 -9.14 9.85
C ALA A 99 -13.13 -10.30 10.72
N ILE A 100 -11.88 -10.71 10.52
CA ILE A 100 -11.23 -11.75 11.30
C ILE A 100 -10.36 -11.06 12.34
N VAL A 101 -10.39 -11.53 13.60
CA VAL A 101 -9.42 -11.06 14.62
C VAL A 101 -8.05 -11.59 14.24
N ASP A 102 -7.15 -10.68 13.91
CA ASP A 102 -5.79 -11.01 13.48
C ASP A 102 -4.81 -11.01 14.66
N ASN A 103 -4.98 -10.05 15.59
CA ASN A 103 -4.11 -9.95 16.76
C ASN A 103 -4.86 -9.39 17.97
N VAL A 104 -4.53 -9.89 19.16
CA VAL A 104 -5.01 -9.36 20.46
C VAL A 104 -3.81 -9.10 21.34
N ARG A 105 -3.57 -7.84 21.67
CA ARG A 105 -2.47 -7.40 22.54
C ARG A 105 -3.01 -6.79 23.80
N MET A 106 -2.60 -7.31 24.96
CA MET A 106 -2.88 -6.66 26.24
C MET A 106 -1.97 -5.44 26.41
N CYS A 107 -2.57 -4.30 26.72
CA CYS A 107 -1.89 -3.03 26.97
C CYS A 107 -2.10 -2.67 28.45
N GLN A 108 -1.04 -2.75 29.25
CA GLN A 108 -1.10 -2.36 30.66
C GLN A 108 -0.88 -0.85 30.80
N VAL A 109 -1.74 -0.17 31.57
CA VAL A 109 -1.60 1.26 31.85
C VAL A 109 -0.79 1.44 33.14
N LEU A 110 0.20 2.34 33.12
CA LEU A 110 1.17 2.59 34.19
C LEU A 110 0.62 3.33 35.43
N SER A 111 -0.71 3.49 35.57
CA SER A 111 -1.36 4.18 36.68
C SER A 111 -2.07 3.19 37.61
N ILE A 112 -2.07 3.47 38.91
CA ILE A 112 -2.43 2.59 40.05
C ILE A 112 -3.95 2.38 40.18
N LYS A 113 -4.67 2.16 39.09
CA LYS A 113 -6.05 1.65 39.15
C LYS A 113 -6.25 0.65 38.02
N ASP A 114 -6.70 -0.54 38.40
CA ASP A 114 -6.87 -1.80 37.64
C ASP A 114 -7.58 -1.70 36.28
N VAL A 115 -7.10 -0.88 35.35
CA VAL A 115 -7.66 -0.77 34.00
C VAL A 115 -6.72 -1.45 33.02
N MET A 116 -6.97 -2.74 32.79
CA MET A 116 -6.36 -3.50 31.70
C MET A 116 -6.99 -3.05 30.37
N ARG A 117 -6.16 -2.63 29.42
CA ARG A 117 -6.60 -2.32 28.04
C ARG A 117 -6.21 -3.46 27.13
N ALA A 118 -6.94 -3.65 26.03
CA ALA A 118 -6.59 -4.57 24.97
C ALA A 118 -6.66 -3.85 23.63
N CYS A 119 -5.63 -4.01 22.80
CA CYS A 119 -5.61 -3.60 21.40
C CYS A 119 -5.94 -4.82 20.54
N ILE A 120 -7.05 -4.75 19.82
CA ILE A 120 -7.51 -5.81 18.93
C ILE A 120 -7.35 -5.32 17.48
N THR A 121 -6.59 -6.06 16.68
CA THR A 121 -6.39 -5.80 15.25
C THR A 121 -7.30 -6.73 14.46
N PHE A 122 -8.03 -6.16 13.51
CA PHE A 122 -8.97 -6.88 12.65
C PHE A 122 -8.44 -6.88 11.21
N ARG A 123 -8.58 -8.01 10.51
CA ARG A 123 -8.25 -8.18 9.10
C ARG A 123 -9.54 -8.36 8.31
N VAL A 124 -9.68 -7.55 7.27
CA VAL A 124 -10.78 -7.65 6.29
C VAL A 124 -10.19 -8.12 4.97
N THR A 125 -10.71 -9.23 4.44
CA THR A 125 -10.31 -9.75 3.12
C THR A 125 -11.05 -9.01 2.02
N ARG A 126 -10.32 -8.45 1.06
CA ARG A 126 -10.88 -7.73 -0.08
C ARG A 126 -10.37 -8.32 -1.38
N ASN A 127 -11.17 -9.21 -1.96
CA ASN A 127 -10.91 -9.69 -3.31
C ASN A 127 -11.27 -8.59 -4.31
N PRO A 128 -10.57 -8.50 -5.46
CA PRO A 128 -10.96 -7.63 -6.56
C PRO A 128 -12.43 -7.81 -6.92
N ALA A 129 -13.16 -6.71 -6.97
CA ALA A 129 -14.58 -6.69 -7.31
C ALA A 129 -14.87 -5.66 -8.40
N VAL A 130 -16.02 -5.82 -9.05
CA VAL A 130 -16.56 -4.80 -9.98
C VAL A 130 -16.70 -3.48 -9.23
N GLY A 131 -16.20 -2.40 -9.85
CA GLY A 131 -16.14 -1.07 -9.24
C GLY A 131 -14.79 -0.72 -8.61
N ASP A 132 -13.90 -1.69 -8.40
CA ASP A 132 -12.54 -1.42 -7.94
C ASP A 132 -11.73 -0.71 -9.02
N LYS A 133 -10.74 0.08 -8.58
CA LYS A 133 -9.94 0.95 -9.44
C LYS A 133 -8.54 0.37 -9.63
N PHE A 134 -8.20 0.06 -10.87
CA PHE A 134 -6.88 -0.41 -11.27
C PHE A 134 -6.17 0.67 -12.10
N THR A 135 -4.84 0.63 -12.15
CA THR A 135 -4.05 1.54 -12.97
C THR A 135 -2.75 0.89 -13.38
N THR A 136 -2.32 1.14 -14.61
CA THR A 136 -0.95 0.87 -15.05
C THR A 136 0.03 1.88 -14.44
N ARG A 137 1.33 1.62 -14.56
CA ARG A 137 2.39 2.56 -14.14
C ARG A 137 2.41 3.83 -14.98
N ALA A 138 1.93 3.77 -16.22
CA ALA A 138 1.75 4.92 -17.11
C ALA A 138 0.54 5.82 -16.76
N GLY A 139 -0.18 5.54 -15.67
CA GLY A 139 -1.30 6.38 -15.21
C GLY A 139 -2.63 6.11 -15.94
N ASN A 140 -2.76 4.97 -16.62
CA ASN A 140 -4.02 4.54 -17.22
C ASN A 140 -4.95 3.96 -16.15
N LYS A 141 -5.54 4.84 -15.34
CA LYS A 141 -6.56 4.46 -14.37
C LYS A 141 -7.86 4.03 -15.06
N GLY A 142 -8.34 2.85 -14.68
CA GLY A 142 -9.63 2.27 -15.07
C GLY A 142 -10.41 1.77 -13.84
N VAL A 143 -11.70 1.59 -14.02
CA VAL A 143 -12.58 0.90 -13.06
C VAL A 143 -12.84 -0.49 -13.63
N CYS A 144 -12.77 -1.54 -12.82
CA CYS A 144 -13.20 -2.87 -13.21
C CYS A 144 -14.69 -2.83 -13.53
N SER A 145 -15.03 -2.91 -14.82
CA SER A 145 -16.41 -2.84 -15.31
C SER A 145 -17.13 -4.18 -15.21
N PHE A 146 -16.41 -5.26 -15.52
CA PHE A 146 -16.95 -6.61 -15.56
C PHE A 146 -15.86 -7.63 -15.22
N MET A 147 -16.25 -8.73 -14.57
CA MET A 147 -15.39 -9.90 -14.37
C MET A 147 -15.87 -10.99 -15.32
N PHE A 148 -15.20 -11.15 -16.46
CA PHE A 148 -15.53 -12.17 -17.44
C PHE A 148 -15.10 -13.55 -16.96
N PRO A 149 -15.90 -14.60 -17.23
CA PRO A 149 -15.42 -15.95 -17.04
C PRO A 149 -14.33 -16.25 -18.08
N PRO A 150 -13.30 -17.06 -17.74
CA PRO A 150 -12.17 -17.32 -18.64
C PRO A 150 -12.56 -17.90 -20.01
N GLU A 151 -13.63 -18.69 -20.07
CA GLU A 151 -14.15 -19.30 -21.31
C GLU A 151 -14.66 -18.29 -22.35
N ASP A 152 -15.12 -17.11 -21.90
CA ASP A 152 -15.64 -16.07 -22.80
C ASP A 152 -14.53 -15.11 -23.28
N LEU A 153 -13.36 -15.16 -22.66
CA LEU A 153 -12.23 -14.29 -23.00
C LEU A 153 -11.48 -14.82 -24.22
N PRO A 154 -10.86 -13.92 -25.01
CA PRO A 154 -10.04 -14.37 -26.12
C PRO A 154 -8.78 -15.08 -25.62
N PHE A 155 -8.28 -16.03 -26.41
CA PHE A 155 -7.08 -16.78 -26.08
C PHE A 155 -6.09 -16.78 -27.26
N SER A 156 -4.78 -16.81 -26.95
CA SER A 156 -3.72 -16.86 -27.96
C SER A 156 -3.56 -18.27 -28.55
N GLU A 157 -2.73 -18.41 -29.59
CA GLU A 157 -2.34 -19.73 -30.14
C GLU A 157 -1.68 -20.66 -29.10
N SER A 158 -1.00 -20.10 -28.10
CA SER A 158 -0.44 -20.85 -26.98
C SER A 158 -1.48 -21.24 -25.92
N GLY A 159 -2.74 -20.80 -26.08
CA GLY A 159 -3.83 -21.01 -25.13
C GLY A 159 -3.80 -20.07 -23.93
N MET A 160 -3.04 -18.96 -24.00
CA MET A 160 -3.01 -17.97 -22.92
C MET A 160 -4.24 -17.08 -22.99
N ILE A 161 -4.88 -16.89 -21.84
CA ILE A 161 -6.03 -16.01 -21.65
C ILE A 161 -5.56 -14.75 -20.90
N PRO A 162 -5.90 -13.53 -21.35
CA PRO A 162 -5.46 -12.32 -20.69
C PRO A 162 -6.19 -12.11 -19.35
N ASP A 163 -5.45 -11.74 -18.31
CA ASP A 163 -6.04 -11.42 -17.00
C ASP A 163 -6.79 -10.08 -17.00
N ILE A 164 -6.34 -9.13 -17.83
CA ILE A 164 -6.89 -7.77 -17.89
C ILE A 164 -7.04 -7.37 -19.36
N MET A 165 -8.25 -6.97 -19.73
CA MET A 165 -8.52 -6.32 -21.00
C MET A 165 -8.74 -4.82 -20.79
N PHE A 166 -8.10 -4.01 -21.63
CA PHE A 166 -8.31 -2.56 -21.64
C PHE A 166 -8.74 -2.10 -23.03
N ASN A 167 -9.54 -1.04 -23.07
CA ASN A 167 -10.02 -0.51 -24.34
C ASN A 167 -8.93 0.36 -25.01
N PRO A 168 -8.54 0.08 -26.27
CA PRO A 168 -7.51 0.85 -26.99
C PRO A 168 -7.88 2.33 -27.17
N HIS A 169 -9.17 2.69 -27.17
CA HIS A 169 -9.61 4.09 -27.24
C HIS A 169 -9.10 4.96 -26.08
N GLY A 170 -8.64 4.35 -24.99
CA GLY A 170 -8.00 5.07 -23.88
C GLY A 170 -6.58 5.58 -24.18
N ILE A 171 -5.90 5.04 -25.19
CA ILE A 171 -4.49 5.38 -25.50
C ILE A 171 -4.37 6.72 -26.24
N PRO A 172 -5.07 6.97 -27.37
CA PRO A 172 -4.83 8.18 -28.18
C PRO A 172 -5.01 9.48 -27.40
N ASN A 173 -6.06 9.56 -26.58
CA ASN A 173 -6.37 10.76 -25.80
C ASN A 173 -5.38 11.02 -24.66
N ARG A 174 -4.78 9.96 -24.10
CA ARG A 174 -3.83 10.08 -22.97
C ARG A 174 -2.37 10.08 -23.42
N MET A 175 -2.12 9.73 -24.68
CA MET A 175 -0.79 9.65 -25.29
C MET A 175 0.19 8.81 -24.44
N THR A 176 -0.30 7.75 -23.80
CA THR A 176 0.48 6.89 -22.91
C THR A 176 1.26 5.84 -23.68
N ILE A 177 2.14 6.27 -24.59
CA ILE A 177 2.98 5.40 -25.43
C ILE A 177 3.91 4.53 -24.57
N ALA A 178 4.31 5.03 -23.40
CA ALA A 178 5.11 4.27 -22.44
C ALA A 178 4.46 2.93 -22.04
N LEU A 179 3.13 2.84 -22.00
CA LEU A 179 2.44 1.59 -21.71
C LEU A 179 2.68 0.54 -22.80
N LEU A 180 2.64 0.94 -24.07
CA LEU A 180 2.86 0.04 -25.20
C LEU A 180 4.31 -0.47 -25.21
N ILE A 181 5.28 0.43 -24.98
CA ILE A 181 6.69 0.05 -24.86
C ILE A 181 6.91 -0.89 -23.66
N GLU A 182 6.22 -0.65 -22.55
CA GLU A 182 6.30 -1.50 -21.35
C GLU A 182 5.76 -2.91 -21.60
N ILE A 183 4.74 -3.08 -22.43
CA ILE A 183 4.19 -4.39 -22.80
C ILE A 183 5.21 -5.17 -23.65
N LEU A 184 5.81 -4.55 -24.68
CA LEU A 184 6.86 -5.18 -25.50
C LEU A 184 8.08 -5.59 -24.65
N ALA A 185 8.51 -4.69 -23.76
CA ALA A 185 9.59 -4.97 -22.82
C ALA A 185 9.22 -6.10 -21.85
N GLY A 186 8.00 -6.11 -21.31
CA GLY A 186 7.54 -7.13 -20.37
C GLY A 186 7.48 -8.51 -21.00
N LYS A 187 6.95 -8.60 -22.22
CA LYS A 187 6.84 -9.85 -22.98
C LYS A 187 8.20 -10.39 -23.40
N SER A 188 9.10 -9.55 -23.90
CA SER A 188 10.48 -9.95 -24.21
C SER A 188 11.25 -10.38 -22.95
N ALA A 189 11.12 -9.65 -21.85
CA ALA A 189 11.70 -10.01 -20.55
C ALA A 189 11.23 -11.38 -20.07
N ALA A 190 9.92 -11.65 -20.11
CA ALA A 190 9.35 -12.93 -19.70
C ALA A 190 9.82 -14.09 -20.58
N SER A 191 9.93 -13.86 -21.89
CA SER A 191 10.35 -14.89 -22.86
C SER A 191 11.81 -15.28 -22.71
N HIS A 192 12.69 -14.32 -22.39
CA HIS A 192 14.14 -14.55 -22.26
C HIS A 192 14.62 -14.71 -20.81
N GLY A 193 13.74 -14.56 -19.82
CA GLY A 193 14.12 -14.56 -18.40
C GLY A 193 15.00 -13.37 -18.00
N LEU A 194 14.81 -12.22 -18.64
CA LEU A 194 15.59 -11.00 -18.44
C LEU A 194 14.84 -9.99 -17.58
N VAL A 195 15.57 -9.00 -17.06
CA VAL A 195 15.00 -7.80 -16.45
C VAL A 195 15.53 -6.60 -17.22
N HIS A 196 14.64 -5.85 -17.85
CA HIS A 196 15.01 -4.67 -18.62
C HIS A 196 15.10 -3.42 -17.74
N ASP A 197 16.12 -2.60 -18.00
CA ASP A 197 16.25 -1.28 -17.41
C ASP A 197 15.35 -0.28 -18.15
N ALA A 198 14.44 0.35 -17.41
CA ALA A 198 13.50 1.35 -17.89
C ALA A 198 13.91 2.79 -17.51
N THR A 199 15.19 3.03 -17.19
CA THR A 199 15.70 4.37 -16.87
C THR A 199 15.44 5.33 -18.04
N PRO A 200 14.88 6.53 -17.80
CA PRO A 200 14.60 7.51 -18.85
C PRO A 200 15.87 7.89 -19.64
N PHE A 201 15.68 8.26 -20.91
CA PHE A 201 16.74 8.75 -21.82
C PHE A 201 17.86 7.75 -22.17
N ARG A 202 17.67 6.45 -21.93
CA ARG A 202 18.59 5.42 -22.46
C ARG A 202 18.48 5.24 -23.98
N PHE A 203 17.26 5.28 -24.48
CA PHE A 203 16.97 5.20 -25.91
C PHE A 203 16.97 6.58 -26.55
N ASN A 204 17.22 6.61 -27.86
CA ASN A 204 17.26 7.83 -28.66
C ASN A 204 16.63 7.57 -30.03
N GLU A 205 16.60 8.59 -30.89
CA GLU A 205 15.95 8.49 -32.22
C GLU A 205 16.64 7.51 -33.18
N LYS A 206 17.92 7.17 -32.95
CA LYS A 206 18.67 6.20 -33.77
C LYS A 206 18.64 4.78 -33.20
N ASP A 207 18.44 4.66 -31.89
CA ASP A 207 18.36 3.41 -31.16
C ASP A 207 17.09 3.44 -30.31
N THR A 208 15.98 3.09 -30.94
CA THR A 208 14.64 3.24 -30.36
C THR A 208 14.32 2.04 -29.46
N ALA A 209 13.53 2.28 -28.41
CA ALA A 209 13.06 1.21 -27.53
C ALA A 209 12.23 0.17 -28.29
N ILE A 210 11.42 0.61 -29.25
CA ILE A 210 10.57 -0.25 -30.07
C ILE A 210 11.44 -1.21 -30.88
N ASP A 211 12.48 -0.71 -31.56
CA ASP A 211 13.34 -1.58 -32.35
C ASP A 211 14.16 -2.54 -31.49
N TYR A 212 14.62 -2.09 -30.33
CA TYR A 212 15.36 -2.92 -29.40
C TYR A 212 14.50 -4.11 -28.89
N PHE A 213 13.29 -3.83 -28.39
CA PHE A 213 12.39 -4.88 -27.87
C PHE A 213 11.77 -5.72 -29.00
N GLY A 214 11.48 -5.13 -30.16
CA GLY A 214 10.93 -5.85 -31.30
C GLY A 214 11.87 -6.94 -31.82
N ARG A 215 13.18 -6.64 -31.93
CA ARG A 215 14.18 -7.67 -32.27
C ARG A 215 14.28 -8.77 -31.22
N LEU A 216 14.12 -8.44 -29.94
CA LEU A 216 14.12 -9.45 -28.88
C LEU A 216 12.88 -10.35 -28.95
N LEU A 217 11.71 -9.79 -29.33
CA LEU A 217 10.49 -10.57 -29.55
C LEU A 217 10.63 -11.51 -30.75
N GLU A 218 11.19 -11.02 -31.87
CA GLU A 218 11.48 -11.87 -33.05
C GLU A 218 12.41 -13.04 -32.69
N LEU A 219 13.45 -12.79 -31.87
CA LEU A 219 14.35 -13.84 -31.39
C LEU A 219 13.65 -14.86 -30.49
N ALA A 220 12.57 -14.47 -29.81
CA ALA A 220 11.71 -15.37 -29.03
C ALA A 220 10.64 -16.07 -29.88
N GLY A 221 10.53 -15.75 -31.18
CA GLY A 221 9.54 -16.32 -32.09
C GLY A 221 8.19 -15.60 -32.09
N PHE A 222 8.12 -14.38 -31.55
CA PHE A 222 6.93 -13.52 -31.62
C PHE A 222 7.04 -12.50 -32.75
N ASP A 223 5.93 -11.85 -33.08
CA ASP A 223 5.92 -10.72 -34.00
C ASP A 223 6.76 -9.54 -33.48
N TYR A 224 7.37 -8.79 -34.41
CA TYR A 224 8.23 -7.64 -34.12
C TYR A 224 7.50 -6.53 -33.36
N TYR A 225 6.25 -6.26 -33.71
CA TYR A 225 5.42 -5.25 -33.05
C TYR A 225 4.64 -5.81 -31.87
N GLY A 226 4.87 -7.08 -31.52
CA GLY A 226 4.20 -7.75 -30.41
C GLY A 226 2.81 -8.26 -30.74
N GLU A 227 2.36 -8.14 -32.00
CA GLU A 227 1.05 -8.62 -32.46
C GLU A 227 0.91 -10.13 -32.23
N GLU A 228 -0.28 -10.54 -31.82
CA GLU A 228 -0.60 -11.95 -31.67
C GLU A 228 -1.95 -12.26 -32.30
N VAL A 229 -2.02 -13.43 -32.92
CA VAL A 229 -3.28 -14.03 -33.32
C VAL A 229 -3.99 -14.53 -32.07
N MET A 230 -5.23 -14.07 -31.88
CA MET A 230 -6.11 -14.54 -30.83
C MET A 230 -7.39 -15.14 -31.42
N TYR A 231 -8.08 -15.93 -30.61
CA TYR A 231 -9.34 -16.57 -30.97
C TYR A 231 -10.42 -16.11 -30.00
N SER A 232 -11.61 -15.84 -30.53
CA SER A 232 -12.76 -15.42 -29.71
C SER A 232 -13.22 -16.57 -28.83
N GLY A 233 -13.33 -16.34 -27.52
CA GLY A 233 -13.87 -17.35 -26.58
C GLY A 233 -15.34 -17.69 -26.86
N THR A 234 -16.11 -16.73 -27.37
CA THR A 234 -17.55 -16.91 -27.64
C THR A 234 -17.85 -17.51 -29.02
N GLU A 235 -17.13 -17.08 -30.05
CA GLU A 235 -17.39 -17.49 -31.44
C GLU A 235 -16.38 -18.51 -31.99
N GLY A 236 -15.22 -18.66 -31.34
CA GLY A 236 -14.11 -19.47 -31.84
C GLY A 236 -13.43 -18.92 -33.10
N THR A 237 -13.79 -17.70 -33.53
CA THR A 237 -13.25 -17.06 -34.72
C THR A 237 -11.89 -16.43 -34.45
N MET A 238 -10.98 -16.51 -35.42
CA MET A 238 -9.65 -15.92 -35.37
C MET A 238 -9.73 -14.41 -35.61
N PHE A 239 -8.94 -13.64 -34.85
CA PHE A 239 -8.73 -12.22 -35.08
C PHE A 239 -7.33 -11.79 -34.64
N GLU A 240 -6.79 -10.74 -35.26
CA GLU A 240 -5.49 -10.18 -34.91
C GLU A 240 -5.64 -9.14 -33.80
N VAL A 241 -4.76 -9.21 -32.80
CA VAL A 241 -4.73 -8.28 -31.68
C VAL A 241 -3.35 -7.67 -31.54
N TYR A 242 -3.33 -6.34 -31.46
CA TYR A 242 -2.16 -5.59 -31.03
C TYR A 242 -2.04 -5.71 -29.51
N ILE A 243 -0.99 -6.39 -29.03
CA ILE A 243 -0.66 -6.48 -27.60
C ILE A 243 0.27 -5.33 -27.21
#